data_AF-A0A1F9BK25-F1
#
_entry.id   AF-A0A1F9BK25-F1
#
_cell.length_a   1.000
_cell.length_b   1.000
_cell.length_c   1.000
_cell.angle_alpha   90.00
_cell.angle_beta   90.00
_cell.angle_gamma   90.00
#
_symmetry.space_group_name_H-M   'P 1'
#
loop_
_entity.id
_entity.type
_entity.pdbx_description
1 polymer ?
#
loop_
_entity_poly.entity_id
_entity_poly.type
_entity_poly.pdbx_seq_one_letter_code
_entity_poly.pdbx_strand_id
1 'polypeptide(L)'
;MVPTEYCDRELDIFITERIMEKQAPIFYTANMSDAWQVVEKMMRKHFCELKLDAFIGGISGDLWVASFYSPMKCKRYEGKGRTAPLAICRAARETFLGFFGD
;
A
#
# COMPACT_ATOMS: atom_id res chain seq x y z
N MET A 1 15.18 0.04 -20.36
CA MET A 1 14.58 0.63 -19.14
C MET A 1 13.08 0.41 -19.16
N VAL A 2 12.59 -0.75 -18.67
CA VAL A 2 11.21 -1.04 -18.21
C VAL A 2 11.36 -2.27 -17.30
N PRO A 3 10.92 -2.25 -16.01
CA PRO A 3 9.60 -2.83 -15.68
C PRO A 3 8.95 -2.25 -14.40
N THR A 4 8.86 -0.92 -14.25
CA THR A 4 8.04 -0.37 -13.15
C THR A 4 6.56 -0.70 -13.31
N GLU A 5 6.05 -0.68 -14.54
CA GLU A 5 4.63 -0.95 -14.84
C GLU A 5 4.21 -2.41 -14.54
N TYR A 6 5.13 -3.37 -14.70
CA TYR A 6 4.83 -4.78 -14.44
C TYR A 6 4.71 -5.07 -12.94
N CYS A 7 5.57 -4.45 -12.13
CA CYS A 7 5.56 -4.59 -10.67
C CYS A 7 4.30 -3.98 -10.04
N ASP A 8 3.83 -2.86 -10.58
CA ASP A 8 2.64 -2.18 -10.05
C ASP A 8 1.36 -2.98 -10.37
N ARG A 9 1.30 -3.66 -11.53
CA ARG A 9 0.19 -4.56 -11.88
C ARG A 9 0.12 -5.80 -10.98
N GLU A 10 1.25 -6.42 -10.65
CA GLU A 10 1.28 -7.55 -9.70
C GLU A 10 0.82 -7.12 -8.31
N LEU A 11 1.20 -5.91 -7.90
CA LEU A 11 0.73 -5.32 -6.65
C LEU A 11 -0.79 -5.08 -6.68
N ASP A 12 -1.34 -4.53 -7.76
CA ASP A 12 -2.78 -4.34 -7.91
C ASP A 12 -3.57 -5.66 -7.85
N ILE A 13 -3.04 -6.72 -8.49
CA ILE A 13 -3.61 -8.08 -8.40
C ILE A 13 -3.58 -8.57 -6.95
N PHE A 14 -2.44 -8.46 -6.27
CA PHE A 14 -2.32 -8.86 -4.87
C PHE A 14 -3.31 -8.13 -3.98
N ILE A 15 -3.41 -6.80 -4.11
CA ILE A 15 -4.35 -5.99 -3.33
C ILE A 15 -5.79 -6.42 -3.60
N THR A 16 -6.15 -6.62 -4.87
CA THR A 16 -7.48 -7.06 -5.28
C THR A 16 -7.85 -8.39 -4.64
N GLU A 17 -6.98 -9.40 -4.77
CA GLU A 17 -7.29 -10.77 -4.39
C GLU A 17 -7.15 -11.01 -2.89
N ARG A 18 -6.11 -10.45 -2.26
CA ARG A 18 -5.72 -10.80 -0.88
C ARG A 18 -6.27 -9.81 0.15
N ILE A 19 -6.33 -8.53 -0.17
CA ILE A 19 -6.78 -7.49 0.77
C ILE A 19 -8.25 -7.13 0.53
N MET A 20 -8.62 -6.89 -0.72
CA MET A 20 -9.96 -6.43 -1.08
C MET A 20 -10.95 -7.57 -1.30
N GLU A 21 -10.45 -8.80 -1.54
CA GLU A 21 -11.24 -10.02 -1.76
C GLU A 21 -12.24 -9.86 -2.91
N LYS A 22 -11.81 -9.19 -4.00
CA LYS A 22 -12.62 -8.97 -5.21
C LYS A 22 -12.18 -9.91 -6.35
N GLN A 23 -13.10 -10.21 -7.27
CA GLN A 23 -12.85 -11.10 -8.41
C GLN A 23 -12.16 -10.44 -9.61
N ALA A 24 -12.29 -9.11 -9.76
CA ALA A 24 -11.74 -8.38 -10.91
C ALA A 24 -10.66 -7.39 -10.45
N PRO A 25 -9.48 -7.37 -11.10
CA PRO A 25 -8.39 -6.48 -10.74
C PRO A 25 -8.77 -5.02 -10.97
N ILE A 26 -8.52 -4.19 -9.95
CA ILE A 26 -8.67 -2.73 -9.98
C ILE A 26 -7.28 -2.11 -9.88
N PHE A 27 -7.07 -0.96 -10.53
CA PHE A 27 -5.80 -0.23 -10.53
C PHE A 27 -5.62 0.63 -9.28
N TYR A 28 -5.43 -0.01 -8.13
CA TYR A 28 -5.24 0.63 -6.82
C TYR A 28 -3.98 1.51 -6.75
N THR A 29 -2.90 1.13 -7.45
CA THR A 29 -1.64 1.87 -7.47
C THR A 29 -1.69 3.14 -8.32
N ALA A 30 -2.69 3.28 -9.20
CA ALA A 30 -2.76 4.36 -10.18
C ALA A 30 -3.48 5.61 -9.66
N ASN A 31 -4.45 5.47 -8.74
CA ASN A 31 -5.25 6.60 -8.28
C ASN A 31 -5.53 6.57 -6.77
N MET A 32 -5.68 7.76 -6.19
CA MET A 32 -5.83 7.92 -4.74
C MET A 32 -7.19 7.45 -4.21
N SER A 33 -8.26 7.62 -4.99
CA SER A 33 -9.61 7.21 -4.57
C SER A 33 -9.70 5.70 -4.34
N ASP A 34 -9.12 4.90 -5.23
CA ASP A 34 -9.07 3.45 -5.10
C ASP A 34 -8.08 3.03 -4.00
N ALA A 35 -6.88 3.63 -3.95
CA ALA A 35 -5.94 3.37 -2.86
C ALA A 35 -6.53 3.67 -1.48
N TRP A 36 -7.40 4.68 -1.36
CA TRP A 36 -8.06 5.02 -0.11
C TRP A 36 -9.04 3.93 0.36
N GLN A 37 -9.68 3.20 -0.55
CA GLN A 37 -10.49 2.04 -0.18
C GLN A 37 -9.64 0.95 0.50
N VAL A 38 -8.38 0.80 0.08
CA VAL A 38 -7.42 -0.10 0.73
C VAL A 38 -7.13 0.36 2.16
N VAL A 39 -6.90 1.66 2.35
CA VAL A 39 -6.72 2.26 3.69
C VAL A 39 -7.92 1.95 4.58
N GLU A 40 -9.13 2.21 4.09
CA GLU A 40 -10.36 1.93 4.85
C GLU A 40 -10.49 0.44 5.22
N LYS A 41 -10.20 -0.47 4.28
CA LYS A 41 -10.21 -1.92 4.56
C LYS A 41 -9.18 -2.27 5.65
N MET A 42 -7.95 -1.76 5.54
CA MET A 42 -6.88 -2.02 6.51
C MET A 42 -7.22 -1.50 7.91
N MET A 43 -7.78 -0.29 8.02
CA MET A 43 -8.19 0.27 9.30
C MET A 43 -9.39 -0.47 9.91
N ARG A 44 -10.41 -0.79 9.10
CA ARG A 44 -11.67 -1.39 9.60
C ARG A 44 -11.56 -2.89 9.90
N LYS A 45 -10.81 -3.64 9.11
CA LYS A 45 -10.73 -5.11 9.22
C LYS A 45 -9.47 -5.59 9.92
N HIS A 46 -8.37 -4.85 9.78
CA HIS A 46 -7.08 -5.24 10.36
C HIS A 46 -6.62 -4.30 11.49
N PHE A 47 -7.49 -3.38 11.93
CA PHE A 47 -7.27 -2.48 13.06
C PHE A 47 -5.92 -1.74 13.00
N CYS A 48 -5.50 -1.36 11.80
CA CYS A 48 -4.25 -0.64 11.58
C CYS A 48 -4.45 0.88 11.62
N GLU A 49 -3.38 1.61 11.88
CA GLU A 49 -3.32 3.07 11.76
C GLU A 49 -2.37 3.47 10.63
N LEU A 50 -2.82 4.36 9.74
CA LEU A 50 -1.98 4.85 8.64
C LEU A 50 -1.22 6.12 9.04
N LYS A 51 0.07 6.15 8.77
CA LYS A 51 0.87 7.38 8.66
C LYS A 51 1.39 7.51 7.23
N LEU A 52 1.22 8.69 6.64
CA LEU A 52 1.66 9.02 5.29
C LEU A 52 2.55 10.27 5.34
N ASP A 53 3.80 10.13 4.92
CA ASP A 53 4.78 11.21 4.84
C ASP A 53 5.12 11.49 3.36
N ALA A 54 5.19 12.78 3.01
CA ALA A 54 5.54 13.24 1.68
C ALA A 54 6.83 14.08 1.72
N PHE A 55 7.79 13.72 0.87
CA PHE A 55 9.04 14.43 0.69
C PHE A 55 9.09 14.95 -0.74
N ILE A 56 8.67 16.21 -0.93
CA ILE A 56 8.50 16.83 -2.25
C ILE A 56 9.72 17.68 -2.58
N GLY A 57 10.24 17.55 -3.81
CA GLY A 57 11.32 18.41 -4.31
C GLY A 57 12.71 18.13 -3.74
N GLY A 58 12.94 16.92 -3.21
CA GLY A 58 14.27 16.48 -2.76
C GLY A 58 15.23 16.17 -3.91
N ILE A 59 16.53 16.02 -3.60
CA ILE A 59 17.59 15.71 -4.59
C ILE A 59 17.28 14.40 -5.38
N SER A 60 16.52 13.49 -4.78
CA SER A 60 16.12 12.21 -5.40
C SER A 60 14.72 12.23 -6.04
N GLY A 61 14.09 13.40 -6.18
CA GLY A 61 12.71 13.56 -6.63
C GLY A 61 11.68 13.33 -5.52
N ASP A 62 10.40 13.30 -5.91
CA ASP A 62 9.29 13.11 -4.98
C ASP A 62 9.26 11.69 -4.40
N LEU A 63 9.20 11.61 -3.08
CA LEU A 63 9.12 10.36 -2.34
C LEU A 63 7.94 10.38 -1.39
N TRP A 64 7.11 9.34 -1.47
CA TRP A 64 6.02 9.07 -0.55
C TRP A 64 6.37 7.84 0.29
N VAL A 65 6.15 7.96 1.60
CA VAL A 65 6.33 6.87 2.55
C VAL A 65 5.01 6.67 3.29
N ALA A 66 4.37 5.52 3.06
CA ALA A 66 3.20 5.10 3.81
C ALA A 66 3.62 4.06 4.84
N SER A 67 2.96 4.06 5.98
CA SER A 67 3.18 3.04 7.00
C SER A 67 1.91 2.70 7.73
N PHE A 68 1.64 1.41 7.89
CA PHE A 68 0.56 0.93 8.74
C PHE A 68 1.15 0.42 10.05
N TYR A 69 0.69 1.00 11.16
CA TYR A 69 0.96 0.51 12.49
C TYR A 69 -0.12 -0.48 12.91
N SER A 70 0.29 -1.64 13.40
CA SER A 70 -0.58 -2.63 14.02
C SER A 70 -0.45 -2.56 15.54
N PRO A 71 -1.49 -2.11 16.26
CA PRO A 71 -1.52 -2.19 17.71
C PRO A 71 -1.43 -3.64 18.21
N MET A 72 -2.04 -4.59 17.50
CA MET A 72 -2.04 -6.00 17.90
C MET A 72 -0.67 -6.67 17.82
N LYS A 73 0.19 -6.23 16.89
CA LYS A 73 1.56 -6.75 16.73
C LYS A 73 2.63 -5.81 17.31
N CYS A 74 2.24 -4.63 17.81
CA CYS A 74 3.15 -3.54 18.21
C CYS A 74 4.22 -3.25 17.15
N LYS A 75 3.86 -3.29 15.87
CA LYS A 75 4.81 -3.22 14.74
C LYS A 75 4.28 -2.34 13.62
N ARG A 76 5.20 -1.68 12.92
CA ARG A 76 4.93 -0.86 11.75
C ARG A 76 5.51 -1.51 10.49
N TYR A 77 4.76 -1.43 9.41
CA TYR A 77 5.16 -1.91 8.09
C TYR A 77 5.12 -0.75 7.11
N GLU A 78 6.22 -0.54 6.38
CA GLU A 78 6.41 0.64 5.56
C GLU A 78 6.47 0.29 4.08
N GLY A 79 5.87 1.15 3.26
CA GLY A 79 5.92 1.10 1.80
C GLY A 79 6.37 2.44 1.25
N LYS A 80 7.29 2.40 0.29
CA LYS A 80 7.81 3.60 -0.39
C LYS A 80 7.35 3.62 -1.85
N GLY A 81 6.98 4.79 -2.34
CA GLY A 81 6.53 4.98 -3.72
C GLY A 81 6.86 6.37 -4.24
N ARG A 82 6.85 6.52 -5.57
CA ARG A 82 6.94 7.85 -6.22
C ARG A 82 5.61 8.61 -6.14
N THR A 83 4.52 7.91 -5.83
CA THR A 83 3.18 8.45 -5.66
C THR A 83 2.59 7.94 -4.34
N ALA A 84 1.65 8.69 -3.76
CA ALA A 84 0.94 8.29 -2.56
C ALA A 84 0.19 6.94 -2.71
N PRO A 85 -0.57 6.69 -3.79
CA PRO A 85 -1.29 5.43 -3.98
C PRO A 85 -0.35 4.21 -3.99
N LEU A 86 0.81 4.35 -4.65
CA LEU A 86 1.80 3.30 -4.72
C LEU A 86 2.43 3.00 -3.36
N ALA A 87 2.79 4.05 -2.59
CA ALA A 87 3.33 3.90 -1.25
C ALA A 87 2.32 3.18 -0.33
N ILE A 88 1.04 3.58 -0.39
CA ILE A 88 -0.06 2.97 0.38
C ILE A 88 -0.21 1.49 0.04
N CYS A 89 -0.31 1.14 -1.25
CA CYS A 89 -0.51 -0.25 -1.66
C CYS A 89 0.68 -1.13 -1.24
N ARG A 90 1.92 -0.63 -1.36
CA ARG A 90 3.10 -1.35 -0.88
C ARG A 90 3.05 -1.56 0.63
N ALA A 91 2.75 -0.53 1.41
CA ALA A 91 2.64 -0.63 2.86
C ALA A 91 1.53 -1.62 3.26
N ALA A 92 0.39 -1.60 2.57
CA ALA A 92 -0.72 -2.52 2.81
C ALA A 92 -0.30 -3.98 2.57
N ARG A 93 0.42 -4.26 1.48
CA ARG A 93 0.97 -5.59 1.19
C ARG A 93 1.90 -6.07 2.31
N GLU A 94 2.89 -5.26 2.68
CA GLU A 94 3.85 -5.63 3.74
C GLU A 94 3.15 -5.89 5.08
N THR A 95 2.11 -5.10 5.38
CA THR A 95 1.30 -5.27 6.58
C THR A 95 0.50 -6.57 6.54
N PHE A 96 -0.14 -6.86 5.41
CA PHE A 96 -0.92 -8.08 5.24
C PHE A 96 -0.03 -9.32 5.34
N LEU A 97 1.14 -9.31 4.70
CA LEU A 97 2.14 -10.37 4.83
C LEU A 97 2.66 -10.48 6.28
N GLY A 98 2.82 -9.37 6.99
CA GLY A 98 3.19 -9.40 8.41
C GLY A 98 2.12 -9.97 9.35
N PHE A 99 0.86 -10.06 8.90
CA PHE A 99 -0.23 -10.66 9.67
C PHE A 99 -0.52 -12.10 9.30
N PHE A 100 -0.46 -12.43 8.01
CA PHE A 100 -0.96 -13.67 7.43
C PHE A 100 0.06 -14.40 6.55
N GLY A 101 1.25 -13.82 6.38
CA GLY A 101 2.39 -14.52 5.79
C GLY A 101 3.06 -15.35 6.87
N ASP A 102 3.20 -16.64 6.60
CA ASP A 102 3.98 -17.59 7.40
C ASP A 102 5.48 -17.23 7.42
#